data_AF-A0A482RRV8-F1
#
_entry.id   AF-A0A482RRV8-F1
#
_cell.length_a   1.000
_cell.length_b   1.000
_cell.length_c   1.000
_cell.angle_alpha   90.00
_cell.angle_beta   90.00
_cell.angle_gamma   90.00
#
_symmetry.space_group_name_H-M   'P 1'
#
loop_
_entity.id
_entity.type
_entity.pdbx_description
1 polymer ?
#
loop_
_entity_poly.entity_id
_entity_poly.type
_entity_poly.pdbx_seq_one_letter_code
_entity_poly.pdbx_strand_id
1 'polypeptide(L)' 'MQITRTPAVKLVDVTRATQSLSTLLADKRAHDDDKRLVTALGDLLEKMLVFDPAKRITVREAIRHPFIRGK' A
#
# COMPACT_ATOMS: atom_id res chain seq x y z
N MET A 1 -7.98 -34.84 -1.46
CA MET A 1 -7.58 -33.47 -1.86
C MET A 1 -6.35 -33.07 -1.05
N GLN A 2 -5.14 -33.41 -1.51
CA GLN A 2 -3.90 -32.97 -0.86
C GLN A 2 -3.60 -31.54 -1.32
N ILE A 3 -3.82 -30.59 -0.44
CA ILE A 3 -3.41 -29.19 -0.64
C ILE A 3 -1.96 -29.12 -0.15
N THR A 4 -1.00 -29.04 -1.07
CA THR A 4 0.42 -28.90 -0.74
C THR A 4 0.62 -27.57 0.00
N ARG A 5 0.93 -27.67 1.31
CA ARG A 5 1.12 -26.56 2.25
C ARG A 5 2.46 -25.81 2.06
N THR A 6 3.16 -26.02 0.96
CA THR A 6 4.50 -25.45 0.76
C THR A 6 4.37 -24.10 0.04
N PRO A 7 4.79 -22.99 0.65
CA PRO A 7 4.70 -21.68 0.03
C PRO A 7 5.61 -21.63 -1.21
N ALA A 8 5.02 -21.50 -2.40
CA ALA A 8 5.74 -21.32 -3.64
C ALA A 8 6.21 -19.87 -3.76
N VAL A 9 7.48 -19.61 -3.49
CA VAL A 9 8.10 -18.29 -3.70
C VAL A 9 8.58 -18.19 -5.14
N LYS A 10 7.89 -17.42 -5.97
CA LYS A 10 8.34 -17.11 -7.33
C LYS A 10 9.10 -15.78 -7.31
N LEU A 11 10.33 -15.78 -7.82
CA LEU A 11 11.11 -14.57 -8.03
C LEU A 11 10.40 -13.70 -9.08
N VAL A 12 9.96 -12.52 -8.67
CA VAL A 12 9.43 -11.50 -9.56
C VAL A 12 10.47 -10.39 -9.64
N ASP A 13 11.00 -10.18 -10.83
CA ASP A 13 11.94 -9.10 -11.09
C ASP A 13 11.15 -7.79 -11.27
N VAL A 14 11.12 -6.96 -10.22
CA VAL A 14 10.47 -5.65 -10.24
C VAL A 14 11.42 -4.64 -10.88
N THR A 15 11.60 -4.76 -12.20
CA THR A 15 12.47 -3.89 -13.02
C THR A 15 11.84 -2.54 -13.39
N ARG A 16 10.54 -2.34 -13.14
CA ARG A 16 9.82 -1.14 -13.58
C ARG A 16 9.76 -0.08 -12.48
N ALA A 17 10.13 1.15 -12.83
CA ALA A 17 9.92 2.33 -11.99
C ALA A 17 8.43 2.43 -11.59
N THR A 18 8.13 2.19 -10.32
CA THR A 18 6.77 2.30 -9.79
C THR A 18 6.46 3.78 -9.60
N GLN A 19 5.47 4.31 -10.32
CA GLN A 19 4.94 5.63 -10.00
C GLN A 19 4.38 5.58 -8.57
N SER A 20 4.70 6.58 -7.75
CA SER A 20 4.20 6.67 -6.38
C SER A 20 2.67 6.76 -6.40
N LEU A 21 2.02 5.92 -5.58
CA LEU A 21 0.56 5.86 -5.51
C LEU A 21 -0.02 7.18 -5.02
N SER A 22 0.70 7.87 -4.14
CA SER A 22 0.36 9.22 -3.67
C SER A 22 0.21 10.22 -4.82
N THR A 23 1.12 10.21 -5.79
CA THR A 23 1.07 11.08 -6.98
C THR A 23 -0.08 10.71 -7.91
N LEU A 24 -0.31 9.40 -8.12
CA LEU A 24 -1.42 8.91 -8.94
C LEU A 24 -2.78 9.32 -8.35
N LEU A 25 -2.94 9.14 -7.04
CA LEU A 25 -4.17 9.50 -6.33
C LEU A 25 -4.37 11.01 -6.28
N ALA A 26 -3.29 11.79 -6.15
CA ALA A 26 -3.37 13.25 -6.20
C ALA A 26 -3.81 13.79 -7.57
N ASP A 27 -3.44 13.13 -8.68
CA ASP A 27 -3.91 13.45 -10.04
C ASP A 27 -5.41 13.12 -10.22
N LYS A 28 -5.86 12.01 -9.63
CA LYS A 28 -7.22 11.48 -9.80
C LYS A 28 -8.22 11.88 -8.72
N ARG A 29 -7.84 12.74 -7.77
CA ARG A 29 -8.71 13.18 -6.68
C ARG A 29 -9.93 13.96 -7.21
N ALA A 30 -11.05 13.86 -6.50
CA ALA A 30 -12.20 14.74 -6.70
C ALA A 30 -11.90 16.14 -6.16
N HIS A 31 -12.73 17.11 -6.57
CA HIS A 31 -12.54 18.52 -6.16
C HIS A 31 -12.75 18.73 -4.65
N ASP A 32 -13.61 17.93 -4.03
CA ASP A 32 -13.96 18.02 -2.60
C ASP A 32 -12.97 17.24 -1.70
N ASP A 33 -12.07 16.44 -2.28
CA ASP A 33 -11.19 15.59 -1.51
C ASP A 33 -10.09 16.39 -0.79
N ASP A 34 -9.91 16.13 0.51
CA ASP A 34 -8.78 16.67 1.25
C ASP A 34 -7.46 16.10 0.71
N LYS A 35 -6.65 16.98 0.11
CA LYS A 35 -5.32 16.65 -0.43
C LYS A 35 -4.45 15.90 0.57
N ARG A 36 -4.54 16.25 1.86
CA ARG A 36 -3.73 15.65 2.93
C ARG A 36 -4.16 14.22 3.18
N LEU A 37 -5.48 13.96 3.22
CA LEU A 37 -6.02 12.61 3.36
C LEU A 37 -5.71 11.74 2.14
N VAL A 38 -5.82 12.28 0.93
CA VAL A 38 -5.47 11.56 -0.31
C VAL A 38 -3.98 11.19 -0.33
N THR A 39 -3.11 12.10 0.11
CA THR A 39 -1.67 11.83 0.22
C THR A 39 -1.39 10.76 1.28
N ALA A 40 -2.04 10.85 2.45
CA ALA A 40 -1.92 9.86 3.51
C ALA A 40 -2.49 8.48 3.11
N LEU A 41 -3.52 8.44 2.27
CA LEU A 41 -4.04 7.20 1.68
C LEU A 41 -2.98 6.56 0.78
N GLY A 42 -2.34 7.35 -0.09
CA GLY A 42 -1.25 6.88 -0.94
C GLY A 42 -0.13 6.23 -0.13
N ASP A 43 0.33 6.89 0.93
CA ASP A 43 1.39 6.38 1.82
C ASP A 43 0.97 5.07 2.54
N LEU A 44 -0.29 4.95 2.96
CA LEU A 44 -0.79 3.72 3.56
C LEU A 44 -0.79 2.56 2.55
N LEU A 45 -1.26 2.82 1.34
CA LEU A 45 -1.33 1.81 0.29
C LEU A 45 0.06 1.35 -0.15
N GLU A 46 1.04 2.26 -0.24
CA GLU A 46 2.43 1.89 -0.55
C GLU A 46 3.01 0.93 0.50
N LYS A 47 2.68 1.14 1.78
CA LYS A 47 3.13 0.26 2.88
C LYS A 47 2.35 -1.05 2.98
N MET A 48 1.11 -1.10 2.49
CA MET A 48 0.28 -2.32 2.44
C MET A 48 0.58 -3.20 1.23
N LEU A 49 0.85 -2.59 0.07
CA LEU A 49 1.02 -3.26 -1.22
C LEU A 49 2.49 -3.57 -1.53
N VAL A 50 3.33 -3.67 -0.51
CA VAL A 50 4.72 -4.13 -0.66
C VAL A 50 4.72 -5.57 -1.18
N PHE A 51 5.56 -5.82 -2.19
CA PHE A 51 5.70 -7.13 -2.83
C PHE A 51 6.03 -8.23 -1.82
N ASP A 52 7.02 -7.97 -0.98
CA ASP A 52 7.42 -8.86 0.11
C ASP A 52 6.41 -8.78 1.26
N PRO A 53 5.67 -9.86 1.56
CA PRO A 53 4.69 -9.87 2.64
C PRO A 53 5.32 -9.65 4.01
N ALA A 54 6.60 -9.99 4.22
CA ALA A 54 7.29 -9.77 5.49
C ALA A 54 7.61 -8.29 5.74
N LYS A 55 7.64 -7.46 4.67
CA LYS A 55 7.89 -6.02 4.74
C LYS A 55 6.61 -5.19 4.75
N ARG A 56 5.43 -5.82 4.65
CA ARG A 56 4.15 -5.11 4.71
C ARG A 56 3.94 -4.54 6.10
N ILE A 57 3.25 -3.41 6.16
CA ILE A 57 2.82 -2.80 7.43
C ILE A 57 1.99 -3.77 8.27
N THR A 58 2.26 -3.84 9.57
CA THR A 58 1.46 -4.65 10.48
C THR A 58 0.11 -4.00 10.76
N VAL A 59 -0.89 -4.78 11.16
CA VAL A 59 -2.23 -4.26 11.51
C VAL A 59 -2.15 -3.17 12.59
N ARG A 60 -1.28 -3.34 13.59
CA ARG A 60 -1.09 -2.36 14.68
C ARG A 60 -0.50 -1.04 14.18
N GLU A 61 0.32 -1.07 13.15
CA GLU A 61 0.88 0.13 12.52
C GLU A 61 -0.13 0.79 11.59
N ALA A 62 -0.88 -0.01 10.82
CA ALA A 62 -1.95 0.49 9.94
C ALA A 62 -3.02 1.28 10.72
N ILE A 63 -3.46 0.77 11.88
CA ILE A 63 -4.44 1.47 12.74
C ILE A 63 -3.90 2.80 13.28
N ARG A 64 -2.58 2.91 13.46
CA ARG A 64 -1.93 4.16 13.91
C ARG A 64 -1.64 5.14 12.78
N HIS A 65 -1.90 4.75 11.52
CA HIS A 65 -1.61 5.56 10.35
C HIS A 65 -2.44 6.86 10.33
N PRO A 66 -1.87 8.01 9.90
CA PRO A 66 -2.59 9.29 9.82
C PRO A 66 -3.91 9.21 9.06
N PHE A 67 -3.95 8.44 7.98
CA PHE A 67 -5.16 8.18 7.20
C PHE A 67 -6.31 7.60 8.03
N ILE A 68 -6.02 6.62 8.91
CA ILE A 68 -7.03 5.97 9.75
C ILE A 68 -7.35 6.82 10.99
N ARG A 69 -6.34 7.51 11.55
CA ARG A 69 -6.50 8.35 12.74
C ARG A 69 -7.16 9.71 12.47
N GLY A 70 -7.29 10.13 11.21
CA GLY A 70 -7.89 11.42 10.85
C GLY A 70 -7.13 12.63 11.39
N LYS A 71 -5.79 12.52 11.50
CA LYS A 71 -4.91 13.61 11.94
C LYS A 71 -4.16 14.22 10.77
#